data_AF-A0A2J6T8T5-F1
#
_entry.id   AF-A0A2J6T8T5-F1
#
_cell.length_a   1.000
_cell.length_b   1.000
_cell.length_c   1.000
_cell.angle_alpha   90.00
_cell.angle_beta   90.00
_cell.angle_gamma   90.00
#
_symmetry.space_group_name_H-M   'P 1'
#
loop_
_entity.id
_entity.type
_entity.pdbx_description
1 polymer ?
#
loop_
_entity_poly.entity_id
_entity_poly.type
_entity_poly.pdbx_seq_one_letter_code
_entity_poly.pdbx_strand_id
1 'polypeptide(L)'
;MSVTQIRPQYPYSISPARSPNDIDTIRNLILTYSQSQVPKQILVLISEAASLPGRYFLLYGEMLLTRTPEQAPIGWVGLRPFPEISDS
;
A
#
# COMPACT_ATOMS: atom_id res chain seq x y z
N MET A 1 32.00 8.58 20.13
CA MET A 1 32.11 7.72 18.92
C MET A 1 30.74 7.76 18.23
N SER A 2 30.64 8.43 17.08
CA SER A 2 29.37 8.48 16.32
C SER A 2 29.27 7.25 15.43
N VAL A 3 28.23 6.45 15.64
CA VAL A 3 27.91 5.32 14.76
C VAL A 3 27.30 5.91 13.50
N THR A 4 28.05 5.91 12.40
CA THR A 4 27.51 6.22 11.07
C THR A 4 26.58 5.08 10.67
N GLN A 5 25.28 5.27 10.87
CA GLN A 5 24.28 4.31 10.45
C GLN A 5 24.19 4.34 8.92
N ILE A 6 24.84 3.38 8.27
CA ILE A 6 24.71 3.15 6.83
C ILE A 6 23.25 2.75 6.58
N ARG A 7 22.45 3.67 6.02
CA ARG A 7 21.11 3.30 5.57
C ARG A 7 21.27 2.40 4.36
N PRO A 8 20.72 1.17 4.36
CA PRO A 8 20.70 0.35 3.16
C PRO A 8 20.00 1.14 2.04
N GLN A 9 20.68 1.29 0.91
CA GLN A 9 20.11 1.89 -0.28
C GLN A 9 19.26 0.83 -0.97
N TYR A 10 17.96 0.92 -0.78
CA TYR A 10 17.03 0.01 -1.44
C TYR A 10 16.78 0.46 -2.88
N PRO A 11 16.76 -0.45 -3.87
CA PRO A 11 16.50 -0.12 -5.26
C PRO A 11 14.98 0.04 -5.51
N TYR A 12 14.28 0.79 -4.65
CA TYR A 12 12.87 1.11 -4.82
C TYR A 12 12.52 2.44 -4.17
N SER A 13 11.44 3.05 -4.65
CA SER A 13 10.84 4.25 -4.07
C SER A 13 9.46 3.92 -3.51
N ILE A 14 9.07 4.59 -2.43
CA ILE A 14 7.72 4.53 -1.85
C ILE A 14 7.16 5.94 -1.87
N SER A 15 5.97 6.12 -2.44
CA SER A 15 5.35 7.44 -2.60
C SER A 15 3.83 7.37 -2.41
N PRO A 16 3.17 8.46 -1.98
CA PRO A 16 1.71 8.50 -1.88
C PRO A 16 1.02 8.19 -3.22
N ALA A 17 0.01 7.34 -3.18
CA ALA A 17 -0.87 7.02 -4.29
C ALA A 17 -1.97 8.08 -4.38
N ARG A 18 -1.78 9.07 -5.27
CA ARG A 18 -2.65 10.26 -5.34
C ARG A 18 -3.55 10.28 -6.56
N SER A 19 -3.21 9.54 -7.61
CA SER A 19 -3.98 9.51 -8.86
C SER A 19 -4.92 8.31 -8.92
N PRO A 20 -6.03 8.38 -9.67
CA PRO A 20 -6.88 7.21 -9.94
C PRO A 20 -6.07 6.02 -10.49
N ASN A 21 -5.08 6.29 -11.34
CA ASN A 21 -4.19 5.27 -11.88
C ASN A 21 -3.33 4.57 -10.81
N ASP A 22 -2.91 5.29 -9.76
CA ASP A 22 -2.21 4.65 -8.62
C ASP A 22 -3.15 3.72 -7.86
N ILE A 23 -4.40 4.12 -7.66
CA ILE A 23 -5.41 3.30 -6.98
C ILE A 23 -5.71 2.03 -7.78
N ASP A 24 -5.86 2.15 -9.11
CA ASP A 24 -6.06 1.01 -10.01
C ASP A 24 -4.83 0.08 -10.01
N THR A 25 -3.63 0.65 -9.97
CA THR A 25 -2.38 -0.11 -9.85
C THR A 25 -2.34 -0.92 -8.55
N ILE A 26 -2.66 -0.30 -7.41
CA ILE A 26 -2.72 -0.98 -6.11
C ILE A 26 -3.79 -2.07 -6.12
N ARG A 27 -4.97 -1.81 -6.70
CA ARG A 27 -6.03 -2.81 -6.86
C ARG A 27 -5.51 -4.04 -7.59
N ASN A 28 -4.79 -3.84 -8.71
CA ASN A 28 -4.22 -4.93 -9.49
C ASN A 28 -3.13 -5.70 -8.72
N LEU A 29 -2.29 -5.00 -7.94
CA LEU A 29 -1.29 -5.65 -7.08
C LEU A 29 -1.95 -6.53 -6.01
N ILE A 30 -3.01 -6.05 -5.35
CA ILE A 30 -3.74 -6.82 -4.33
C ILE A 30 -4.35 -8.08 -4.96
N LEU A 31 -5.04 -7.93 -6.10
CA LEU A 31 -5.66 -9.05 -6.80
C LEU A 31 -4.62 -10.08 -7.25
N THR A 32 -3.48 -9.63 -7.79
CA THR A 32 -2.37 -10.51 -8.20
C THR A 32 -1.78 -11.24 -7.00
N TYR A 33 -1.50 -10.53 -5.90
CA TYR A 33 -0.98 -11.13 -4.67
C TYR A 33 -1.95 -12.17 -4.09
N SER A 34 -3.24 -11.89 -4.12
CA SER A 34 -4.29 -12.77 -3.57
C SER A 34 -4.28 -14.17 -4.16
N GLN A 35 -3.89 -14.33 -5.43
CA GLN A 35 -3.88 -15.63 -6.12
C GLN A 35 -2.95 -16.67 -5.48
N SER A 36 -1.98 -16.23 -4.68
CA SER A 36 -1.04 -17.09 -3.95
C SER A 36 -1.42 -17.37 -2.50
N GLN A 37 -2.55 -16.83 -2.03
CA GLN A 37 -2.95 -16.88 -0.62
C GLN A 37 -3.92 -18.04 -0.33
N VAL A 38 -4.09 -18.36 0.95
CA VAL A 38 -5.09 -19.35 1.37
C VAL A 38 -6.52 -18.81 1.19
N PRO A 39 -7.55 -19.67 0.94
CA PRO A 39 -8.89 -19.22 0.55
C PRO A 39 -9.52 -18.12 1.43
N LYS A 40 -9.34 -18.21 2.76
CA LYS A 40 -9.83 -17.18 3.69
C LYS A 40 -9.21 -15.80 3.44
N GLN A 41 -7.92 -15.75 3.12
CA GLN A 41 -7.20 -14.51 2.83
C GLN A 41 -7.55 -13.97 1.45
N ILE A 42 -7.80 -14.84 0.46
CA ILE A 42 -8.26 -14.42 -0.87
C ILE A 42 -9.52 -13.56 -0.75
N LEU A 43 -10.53 -14.03 -0.02
CA LEU A 43 -11.79 -13.30 0.14
C LEU A 43 -11.59 -11.92 0.78
N VAL A 44 -10.72 -11.84 1.80
CA VAL A 44 -10.38 -10.56 2.45
C VAL A 44 -9.70 -9.61 1.47
N LEU A 45 -8.72 -10.09 0.71
CA LEU A 45 -7.98 -9.27 -0.26
C LEU A 45 -8.86 -8.81 -1.43
N ILE A 46 -9.75 -9.66 -1.93
CA ILE A 46 -10.73 -9.29 -2.96
C ILE A 46 -11.67 -8.20 -2.43
N SER A 47 -12.20 -8.38 -1.22
CA SER A 47 -13.06 -7.37 -0.59
C SER A 47 -12.31 -6.06 -0.38
N GLU A 48 -11.04 -6.11 0.00
CA GLU A 48 -10.20 -4.94 0.20
C GLU A 48 -9.98 -4.18 -1.12
N ALA A 49 -9.59 -4.90 -2.17
CA ALA A 49 -9.38 -4.37 -3.52
C ALA A 49 -10.63 -3.68 -4.09
N ALA A 50 -11.80 -4.27 -3.85
CA ALA A 50 -13.09 -3.69 -4.27
C ALA A 50 -13.44 -2.39 -3.54
N SER A 51 -12.90 -2.18 -2.34
CA SER A 51 -13.22 -1.02 -1.50
C SER A 51 -12.30 0.18 -1.72
N LEU A 52 -11.20 0.05 -2.48
CA LEU A 52 -10.20 1.11 -2.63
C LEU A 52 -10.73 2.39 -3.32
N PRO A 53 -10.32 3.61 -2.88
CA PRO A 53 -9.37 3.87 -1.79
C PRO A 53 -9.97 3.75 -0.38
N GLY A 54 -11.30 3.66 -0.28
CA GLY A 54 -12.03 3.26 0.91
C GLY A 54 -11.56 3.95 2.19
N ARG A 55 -11.21 3.13 3.19
CA ARG A 55 -10.83 3.59 4.53
C ARG A 55 -9.45 4.25 4.57
N TYR A 56 -8.65 4.16 3.50
CA TYR A 56 -7.34 4.80 3.40
C TYR A 56 -7.43 6.28 2.99
N PHE A 57 -8.62 6.75 2.59
CA PHE A 57 -8.85 8.17 2.26
C PHE A 57 -9.43 8.97 3.45
N LEU A 58 -9.59 8.33 4.61
CA LEU A 58 -10.00 9.01 5.85
C LEU A 58 -8.90 9.94 6.36
N LEU A 59 -9.24 10.84 7.27
CA LEU A 59 -8.26 11.66 7.98
C LEU A 59 -7.22 10.74 8.64
N TYR A 60 -5.94 11.05 8.45
CA TYR A 60 -4.80 10.22 8.85
C TYR A 60 -4.70 8.84 8.19
N GLY A 61 -5.48 8.57 7.14
CA GLY A 61 -5.27 7.44 6.23
C GLY A 61 -4.32 7.79 5.10
N GLU A 62 -3.61 6.79 4.58
CA GLU A 62 -2.77 6.97 3.40
C GLU A 62 -2.61 5.66 2.63
N MET A 63 -2.50 5.75 1.31
CA MET A 63 -2.00 4.65 0.49
C MET A 63 -0.65 5.03 -0.12
N LEU A 64 0.32 4.14 -0.03
CA LEU A 64 1.62 4.30 -0.65
C LEU A 64 1.85 3.22 -1.69
N LEU A 65 2.46 3.60 -2.81
CA LEU A 65 2.83 2.71 -3.90
C LEU A 65 4.35 2.61 -3.98
N THR A 66 4.84 1.37 -4.01
CA THR A 66 6.26 1.04 -4.13
C THR A 66 6.61 0.76 -5.58
N ARG A 67 7.68 1.37 -6.09
CA ARG A 67 8.14 1.22 -7.48
C ARG A 67 9.63 0.95 -7.59
N THR A 68 10.03 0.17 -8.61
CA THR A 68 11.43 0.02 -9.04
C THR A 68 11.96 1.33 -9.66
N PRO A 69 13.27 1.45 -9.95
CA PRO A 69 13.83 2.61 -10.66
C PRO A 69 13.20 2.84 -12.04
N GLU A 70 12.77 1.76 -12.71
CA GLU A 70 12.07 1.78 -14.00
C GLU A 70 10.57 2.12 -13.86
N GLN A 71 10.13 2.55 -12.67
CA GLN A 71 8.74 2.89 -12.34
C GLN A 71 7.75 1.71 -12.35
N ALA A 72 8.25 0.48 -12.38
CA ALA A 72 7.39 -0.71 -12.28
C ALA A 72 6.82 -0.83 -10.85
N PRO A 73 5.49 -0.99 -10.68
CA PRO A 73 4.89 -1.15 -9.36
C PRO A 73 5.19 -2.54 -8.79
N ILE A 74 5.67 -2.61 -7.56
CA ILE A 74 6.11 -3.88 -6.92
C ILE A 74 5.47 -4.15 -5.55
N GLY A 75 4.69 -3.21 -5.03
CA GLY A 75 4.04 -3.38 -3.74
C GLY A 75 3.27 -2.14 -3.32
N TRP A 76 2.54 -2.26 -2.21
CA TRP A 76 1.77 -1.16 -1.63
C TRP A 76 1.86 -1.18 -0.11
N VAL A 77 1.60 -0.03 0.50
CA VAL A 77 1.41 0.09 1.96
C VAL A 77 0.10 0.83 2.18
N GLY A 78 -0.82 0.20 2.90
CA GLY A 78 -2.04 0.85 3.38
C GLY A 78 -1.86 1.28 4.82
N LEU A 79 -1.92 2.59 5.08
CA LEU A 79 -1.98 3.14 6.42
C LEU A 79 -3.44 3.41 6.76
N ARG A 80 -3.95 2.64 7.73
CA ARG A 80 -5.30 2.80 8.24
C ARG A 80 -5.24 3.48 9.60
N PRO A 81 -5.98 4.58 9.82
CA PRO A 81 -6.02 5.21 11.13
C PRO A 81 -6.60 4.23 12.15
N PHE A 82 -6.07 4.28 13.36
CA PHE A 82 -6.67 3.56 14.48
C PHE A 82 -8.06 4.18 14.76
N PRO A 83 -9.09 3.38 15.10
CA PRO A 83 -10.46 3.90 15.24
C PRO A 83 -10.60 5.09 16.19
N GLU A 84 -9.80 5.13 17.26
CA GLU A 84 -9.80 6.22 18.25
C GLU A 84 -9.30 7.57 17.68
N ILE A 85 -8.62 7.55 16.53
CA ILE A 85 -8.01 8.71 15.87
C ILE A 85 -8.83 9.11 14.62
N SER A 86 -9.79 8.29 14.18
CA SER A 86 -10.56 8.55 12.95
C SER A 86 -11.80 9.44 13.13
N ASP A 87 -12.27 9.64 14.37
CA ASP A 87 -13.49 10.41 14.70
C ASP A 87 -13.19 11.86 15.16
N SER A 88 -11.94 12.31 15.03
CA SER A 88 -11.47 13.64 15.45
C SER A 88 -11.56 14.69 14.33
#